data_AF-A0A844Q692-F1
#
_entry.id   AF-A0A844Q692-F1
#
_cell.length_a   1.000
_cell.length_b   1.000
_cell.length_c   1.000
_cell.angle_alpha   90.00
_cell.angle_beta   90.00
_cell.angle_gamma   90.00
#
_symmetry.space_group_name_H-M   'P 1'
#
loop_
_entity.id
_entity.type
_entity.pdbx_description
1 polymer ?
#
loop_
_entity_poly.entity_id
_entity_poly.type
_entity_poly.pdbx_seq_one_letter_code
_entity_poly.pdbx_strand_id
1 'polypeptide(L)'
;MTNLFEDRPIVILPKMACAIGMNESIFLMMFREEVVFHGTVIDDSHWIKRSLLDWRDIMPWWSMAMIRRTIDSLEQQNILQSSIEFNDDPADRTKWYSFTNYAKTTLGVWSK
;
A
#
# COMPACT_ATOMS: atom_id res chain seq x y z
N MET A 1 6.94 25.96 20.17
CA MET A 1 7.18 24.54 20.50
C MET A 1 6.15 23.76 19.71
N THR A 2 6.57 23.11 18.62
CA THR A 2 5.70 22.20 17.87
C THR A 2 5.46 20.98 18.75
N ASN A 3 4.21 20.68 19.06
CA ASN A 3 3.87 19.52 19.87
C ASN A 3 4.19 18.25 19.06
N LEU A 4 4.87 17.27 19.67
CA LEU A 4 5.31 16.03 19.01
C LEU A 4 4.14 15.22 18.40
N PHE A 5 2.90 15.54 18.82
CA PHE A 5 1.66 14.86 18.42
C PHE A 5 0.66 15.78 17.69
N GLU A 6 1.12 16.81 16.97
CA GLU A 6 0.21 17.60 16.13
C GLU A 6 -0.38 16.79 14.97
N ASP A 7 0.38 15.80 14.48
CA ASP A 7 -0.07 14.88 13.43
C ASP A 7 -0.61 13.55 13.99
N ARG A 8 -1.56 12.94 13.27
CA ARG A 8 -2.11 11.63 13.61
C ARG A 8 -0.99 10.57 13.57
N PRO A 9 -0.70 9.83 14.66
CA PRO A 9 0.38 8.87 14.66
C PRO A 9 0.08 7.67 13.75
N ILE A 10 1.11 7.17 13.06
CA ILE A 10 1.05 5.91 12.33
C ILE A 10 1.19 4.78 13.36
N VAL A 11 0.13 4.01 13.56
CA VAL A 11 0.13 2.87 14.49
C VAL A 11 0.58 1.62 13.75
N ILE A 12 1.65 0.98 14.23
CA ILE A 12 2.16 -0.28 13.66
C ILE A 12 2.12 -1.38 14.71
N LEU A 13 1.63 -2.55 14.33
CA LEU A 13 1.67 -3.74 15.17
C LEU A 13 3.08 -4.35 15.12
N PRO A 14 3.82 -4.46 16.25
CA PRO A 14 5.18 -5.00 16.23
C PRO A 14 5.26 -6.41 15.66
N LYS A 15 4.24 -7.25 15.91
CA LYS A 15 4.15 -8.60 15.34
C LYS A 15 4.13 -8.58 13.80
N MET A 16 3.47 -7.59 13.19
CA MET A 16 3.44 -7.43 11.74
C MET A 16 4.81 -6.99 11.22
N ALA A 17 5.43 -6.01 11.89
CA ALA A 17 6.79 -5.56 11.55
C ALA A 17 7.82 -6.69 11.61
N CYS A 18 7.71 -7.59 12.59
CA CYS A 18 8.55 -8.78 12.68
C CYS A 18 8.24 -9.81 11.58
N ALA A 19 7.00 -9.92 11.12
CA ALA A 19 6.58 -10.93 10.16
C ALA A 19 6.92 -10.57 8.71
N ILE A 20 6.72 -9.30 8.32
CA ILE A 20 6.83 -8.87 6.91
C ILE A 20 7.87 -7.78 6.68
N GLY A 21 8.42 -7.21 7.76
CA GLY A 21 9.32 -6.07 7.73
C GLY A 21 8.66 -4.76 8.19
N MET A 22 9.47 -3.86 8.76
CA MET A 22 8.98 -2.59 9.32
C MET A 22 8.48 -1.63 8.23
N ASN A 23 9.24 -1.49 7.13
CA ASN A 23 8.86 -0.62 6.03
C ASN A 23 7.60 -1.15 5.34
N GLU A 24 7.54 -2.46 5.12
CA GLU A 24 6.39 -3.17 4.56
C GLU A 24 5.15 -2.94 5.43
N SER A 25 5.29 -3.02 6.75
CA SER A 25 4.19 -2.77 7.69
C SER A 25 3.70 -1.33 7.65
N ILE A 26 4.61 -0.36 7.59
CA ILE A 26 4.26 1.07 7.44
C ILE A 26 3.54 1.31 6.11
N PHE A 27 4.08 0.78 5.01
CA PHE A 27 3.48 0.94 3.70
C PHE A 27 2.07 0.35 3.67
N LEU A 28 1.87 -0.87 4.21
CA LEU A 28 0.56 -1.50 4.25
C LEU A 28 -0.46 -0.72 5.09
N MET A 29 -0.03 -0.06 6.16
CA MET A 29 -0.91 0.80 6.95
C MET A 29 -1.42 1.99 6.11
N MET A 30 -0.52 2.69 5.42
CA MET A 30 -0.89 3.80 4.55
C MET A 30 -1.71 3.33 3.34
N PHE A 31 -1.30 2.22 2.73
CA PHE A 31 -2.00 1.59 1.61
C PHE A 31 -3.44 1.22 1.98
N ARG A 32 -3.67 0.65 3.17
CA ARG A 32 -5.01 0.29 3.64
C ARG A 32 -5.92 1.51 3.71
N GLU A 33 -5.47 2.59 4.36
CA GLU A 33 -6.28 3.81 4.47
C GLU A 33 -6.61 4.35 3.07
N GLU A 34 -5.61 4.43 2.18
CA GLU A 34 -5.81 4.86 0.80
C GLU A 34 -6.85 4.00 0.05
N VAL A 35 -6.79 2.67 0.17
CA VAL A 35 -7.77 1.76 -0.45
C VAL A 35 -9.17 1.95 0.16
N VAL A 36 -9.27 2.17 1.48
CA VAL A 36 -10.56 2.42 2.15
C VAL A 36 -11.21 3.72 1.65
N PHE A 37 -10.44 4.79 1.49
CA PHE A 37 -10.98 6.11 1.15
C PHE A 37 -11.10 6.36 -0.36
N HIS A 38 -10.22 5.75 -1.17
CA HIS A 38 -10.05 6.07 -2.58
C HIS A 38 -10.00 4.84 -3.50
N GLY A 39 -10.21 3.64 -2.97
CA GLY A 39 -10.18 2.41 -3.76
C GLY A 39 -11.40 2.27 -4.68
N THR A 40 -11.17 1.63 -5.82
CA THR A 40 -12.19 1.24 -6.79
C THR A 40 -12.35 -0.27 -6.77
N VAL A 41 -13.58 -0.77 -6.84
CA VAL A 41 -13.84 -2.21 -6.94
C VAL A 41 -13.74 -2.65 -8.40
N ILE A 42 -12.85 -3.59 -8.68
CA ILE A 42 -12.66 -4.24 -9.98
C ILE A 42 -12.54 -5.75 -9.72
N ASP A 43 -13.37 -6.56 -10.38
CA ASP A 43 -13.44 -8.03 -10.20
C ASP A 43 -13.48 -8.45 -8.73
N ASP A 44 -14.43 -7.88 -7.97
CA ASP A 44 -14.65 -8.12 -6.53
C ASP A 44 -13.44 -7.81 -5.62
N SER A 45 -12.43 -7.10 -6.14
CA SER A 45 -11.25 -6.67 -5.39
C SER A 45 -11.15 -5.15 -5.34
N HIS A 46 -10.71 -4.62 -4.21
CA HIS A 46 -10.46 -3.19 -4.06
C HIS A 46 -9.06 -2.87 -4.58
N TRP A 47 -9.00 -2.05 -5.62
CA TRP A 47 -7.79 -1.60 -6.25
C TRP A 47 -7.59 -0.10 -6.05
N ILE A 48 -6.33 0.33 -5.98
CA ILE A 48 -6.01 1.75 -6.04
C ILE A 48 -4.97 2.02 -7.12
N LYS A 49 -5.22 3.04 -7.94
CA LYS A 49 -4.28 3.54 -8.95
C LYS A 49 -3.41 4.64 -8.36
N ARG A 50 -2.10 4.40 -8.28
CA ARG A 50 -1.13 5.38 -7.77
C ARG A 50 0.20 5.26 -8.52
N SER A 51 0.78 6.39 -8.86
CA SER A 51 2.16 6.45 -9.33
C SER A 51 3.14 6.37 -8.14
N LEU A 52 4.42 6.14 -8.42
CA LEU A 52 5.45 6.24 -7.37
C LEU A 52 5.61 7.67 -6.82
N LEU A 53 5.22 8.70 -7.60
CA LEU A 53 5.21 10.07 -7.13
C LEU A 53 4.05 10.27 -6.15
N ASP A 54 2.86 9.77 -6.47
CA ASP A 54 1.70 9.87 -5.58
C ASP A 54 1.98 9.19 -4.24
N TRP A 55 2.60 8.01 -4.25
CA TRP A 55 3.01 7.34 -3.02
C TRP A 55 4.03 8.14 -2.22
N ARG A 56 4.91 8.88 -2.89
CA ARG A 56 5.88 9.77 -2.23
C ARG A 56 5.19 10.98 -1.62
N ASP A 57 4.15 11.52 -2.28
CA ASP A 57 3.40 12.64 -1.74
C ASP A 57 2.63 12.22 -0.46
N ILE A 58 2.15 10.98 -0.40
CA ILE A 58 1.52 10.39 0.80
C ILE A 58 2.56 10.07 1.89
N MET A 59 3.75 9.61 1.49
CA MET A 59 4.84 9.22 2.41
C MET A 59 6.11 10.04 2.14
N PRO A 60 6.10 11.36 2.42
CA PRO A 60 7.18 12.28 2.03
C PRO A 60 8.51 12.02 2.74
N TRP A 61 8.49 11.23 3.82
CA TRP A 61 9.68 10.79 4.54
C TRP A 61 10.47 9.68 3.82
N TRP A 62 9.92 9.08 2.77
CA TRP A 62 10.62 8.09 1.96
C TRP A 62 11.04 8.63 0.59
N SER A 63 12.17 8.13 0.11
CA SER A 63 12.56 8.31 -1.29
C SER A 63 11.72 7.40 -2.19
N MET A 64 11.59 7.77 -3.47
CA MET A 64 10.93 6.90 -4.47
C MET A 64 11.60 5.52 -4.57
N ALA A 65 12.92 5.45 -4.37
CA ALA A 65 13.66 4.19 -4.38
C ALA A 65 13.27 3.29 -3.20
N MET A 66 13.03 3.87 -2.01
CA MET A 66 12.57 3.11 -0.85
C MET A 66 11.14 2.62 -1.05
N ILE A 67 10.23 3.48 -1.51
CA ILE A 67 8.85 3.10 -1.84
C ILE A 67 8.83 1.95 -2.84
N ARG A 68 9.60 2.06 -3.93
CA ARG A 68 9.70 1.00 -4.94
C ARG A 68 10.17 -0.33 -4.33
N ARG A 69 11.29 -0.32 -3.58
CA ARG A 69 11.80 -1.53 -2.93
C ARG A 69 10.80 -2.15 -1.95
N THR A 70 10.06 -1.33 -1.21
CA THR A 70 9.04 -1.83 -0.28
C THR A 70 7.86 -2.45 -1.00
N ILE A 71 7.38 -1.84 -2.10
CA ILE A 71 6.34 -2.43 -2.95
C ILE A 71 6.84 -3.75 -3.56
N ASP A 72 8.05 -3.77 -4.13
CA ASP A 72 8.63 -4.97 -4.74
C ASP A 72 8.76 -6.11 -3.71
N SER A 73 9.16 -5.79 -2.47
CA SER A 73 9.21 -6.73 -1.34
C SER A 73 7.82 -7.30 -1.00
N LEU A 74 6.80 -6.44 -0.93
CA LEU A 74 5.41 -6.87 -0.67
C LEU A 74 4.83 -7.74 -1.79
N GLU A 75 5.18 -7.45 -3.05
CA GLU A 75 4.81 -8.29 -4.20
C GLU A 75 5.52 -9.65 -4.13
N GLN A 76 6.82 -9.68 -3.81
CA GLN A 76 7.58 -10.92 -3.62
C GLN A 76 7.04 -11.79 -2.46
N GLN A 77 6.55 -11.15 -1.40
CA GLN A 77 5.89 -11.83 -0.27
C GLN A 77 4.45 -12.27 -0.59
N ASN A 78 3.96 -12.05 -1.82
CA ASN A 78 2.60 -12.33 -2.26
C ASN A 78 1.53 -11.61 -1.41
N ILE A 79 1.87 -10.43 -0.87
CA ILE A 79 0.94 -9.63 -0.06
C ILE A 79 0.20 -8.62 -0.95
N LEU A 80 0.93 -7.97 -1.85
CA LEU A 80 0.36 -7.07 -2.86
C LEU A 80 0.46 -7.70 -4.25
N GLN A 81 -0.49 -7.32 -5.10
CA GLN A 81 -0.44 -7.54 -6.54
C GLN A 81 -0.59 -6.19 -7.24
N SER A 82 0.02 -6.06 -8.43
CA SER A 82 -0.15 -4.90 -9.28
C SER A 82 -0.55 -5.25 -10.70
N SER A 83 -1.25 -4.33 -11.36
CA SER A 83 -1.63 -4.43 -12.77
C SER A 83 -1.57 -3.05 -13.43
N ILE A 84 -1.32 -3.03 -14.73
CA ILE A 84 -1.46 -1.82 -15.58
C ILE A 84 -2.63 -1.97 -16.57
N GLU A 85 -3.28 -3.13 -16.59
CA GLU A 85 -4.28 -3.50 -17.59
C GLU A 85 -5.59 -2.73 -17.43
N PHE A 86 -5.83 -2.16 -16.24
CA PHE A 86 -7.00 -1.33 -15.96
C PHE A 86 -6.84 0.14 -16.38
N ASN A 87 -5.75 0.49 -17.08
CA ASN A 87 -5.58 1.83 -17.64
C ASN A 87 -6.30 1.95 -18.98
N ASP A 88 -7.12 3.00 -19.14
CA ASP A 88 -7.78 3.31 -20.41
C ASP A 88 -6.76 3.69 -21.51
N ASP A 89 -5.69 4.39 -21.14
CA ASP A 89 -4.60 4.74 -22.04
C ASP A 89 -3.48 3.68 -21.99
N PRO A 90 -3.18 2.98 -23.10
CA PRO A 90 -2.10 1.99 -23.17
C PRO A 90 -0.69 2.56 -22.91
N ALA A 91 -0.50 3.87 -23.06
CA ALA A 91 0.75 4.55 -22.76
C ALA A 91 0.92 4.82 -21.26
N ASP A 92 -0.17 4.86 -20.49
CA ASP A 92 -0.14 5.06 -19.05
C ASP A 92 0.43 3.82 -18.35
N ARG A 93 1.58 4.00 -17.70
CA ARG A 93 2.27 2.95 -16.94
C ARG A 93 2.04 3.06 -15.43
N THR A 94 1.08 3.88 -15.00
CA THR A 94 0.67 3.97 -13.59
C THR A 94 0.09 2.64 -13.16
N LYS A 95 0.59 2.11 -12.04
CA LYS A 95 0.16 0.81 -11.51
C LYS A 95 -1.12 0.97 -10.70
N TRP A 96 -1.98 -0.01 -10.85
CA TRP A 96 -3.02 -0.37 -9.91
C TRP A 96 -2.46 -1.38 -8.92
N TYR A 97 -2.87 -1.27 -7.66
CA TYR A 97 -2.42 -2.13 -6.58
C TYR A 97 -3.63 -2.66 -5.81
N SER A 98 -3.58 -3.93 -5.41
CA SER A 98 -4.58 -4.56 -4.53
C SER A 98 -3.88 -5.52 -3.57
N PHE A 99 -4.53 -5.79 -2.44
CA PHE A 99 -4.18 -6.98 -1.65
C PHE A 99 -4.45 -8.25 -2.46
N THR A 100 -3.55 -9.22 -2.36
CA THR A 100 -3.77 -10.57 -2.90
C THR A 100 -4.82 -11.31 -2.08
N ASN A 101 -5.36 -12.42 -2.61
CA ASN A 101 -6.24 -13.29 -1.84
C ASN A 101 -5.55 -13.92 -0.62
N TYR A 102 -4.25 -14.22 -0.76
CA TYR A 102 -3.41 -14.70 0.35
C TYR A 102 -3.35 -13.67 1.49
N ALA A 103 -3.09 -12.40 1.18
CA ALA A 103 -3.06 -11.33 2.17
C ALA A 103 -4.42 -11.17 2.88
N LYS A 104 -5.52 -11.15 2.11
CA LYS A 104 -6.88 -11.01 2.65
C LYS A 104 -7.19 -12.11 3.68
N THR A 105 -6.78 -13.35 3.40
CA THR A 105 -7.04 -14.51 4.27
C THR A 105 -6.11 -14.57 5.48
N THR A 106 -4.82 -14.28 5.29
CA THR A 106 -3.77 -14.48 6.31
C THR A 106 -3.62 -13.30 7.26
N LEU A 107 -3.80 -12.07 6.76
CA LEU A 107 -3.60 -10.85 7.53
C LEU A 107 -4.91 -10.24 8.07
N GLY A 108 -6.06 -10.82 7.72
CA GLY A 108 -7.37 -10.33 8.17
C GLY A 108 -7.69 -8.91 7.70
N VAL A 109 -7.07 -8.45 6.61
CA VAL A 109 -7.11 -7.03 6.19
C VAL A 109 -8.50 -6.59 5.75
N TRP A 110 -9.40 -7.54 5.47
CA TRP A 110 -10.79 -7.32 5.09
C TRP A 110 -11.65 -8.50 5.55
N SER A 111 -11.82 -8.69 6.86
CA SER A 111 -12.96 -9.49 7.34
C SER A 111 -14.22 -8.63 7.24
N LYS A 112 -15.13 -9.00 6.34
CA LYS A 112 -16.56 -8.90 6.68
C LYS A 112 -16.92 -10.13 7.49
#